data_AF-A0A963C6Z0-F1
#
_entry.id   AF-A0A963C6Z0-F1
#
_cell.length_a   1.000
_cell.length_b   1.000
_cell.length_c   1.000
_cell.angle_alpha   90.00
_cell.angle_beta   90.00
_cell.angle_gamma   90.00
#
_symmetry.space_group_name_H-M   'P 1'
#
loop_
_entity.id
_entity.type
_entity.pdbx_description
1 polymer ?
#
loop_
_entity_poly.entity_id
_entity_poly.type
_entity_poly.pdbx_seq_one_letter_code
_entity_poly.pdbx_strand_id
1 'polypeptide(L)'
;MIEHVKAWQCIGCGKIEAPQTCVGVCQDRRVEFVYAFEYEETLAALEVERRRANALETLVRQLVRTTPSEGGWERSYRAMQDQARKVLATLAKQESSRL
;
A
#
# COMPACT_ATOMS: atom_id res chain seq x y z
N MET A 1 -6.76 6.19 -14.12
CA MET A 1 -6.67 7.66 -13.93
C MET A 1 -7.69 7.96 -12.86
N ILE A 2 -7.27 8.47 -11.70
CA ILE A 2 -8.20 8.77 -10.60
C ILE A 2 -9.07 9.94 -11.04
N GLU A 3 -10.40 9.79 -10.97
CA GLU A 3 -11.31 10.87 -11.31
C GLU A 3 -11.48 11.82 -10.12
N HIS A 4 -11.24 13.11 -10.35
CA HIS A 4 -11.38 14.12 -9.32
C HIS A 4 -12.66 14.91 -9.52
N VAL A 5 -13.54 14.91 -8.52
CA VAL A 5 -14.76 15.70 -8.48
C VAL A 5 -14.49 17.00 -7.72
N LYS A 6 -14.61 18.13 -8.41
CA LYS A 6 -14.52 19.45 -7.79
C LYS A 6 -15.84 19.78 -7.10
N ALA A 7 -15.78 20.20 -5.84
CA ALA A 7 -16.95 20.59 -5.07
C ALA A 7 -16.64 21.80 -4.18
N TRP A 8 -17.69 22.44 -3.69
CA TRP A 8 -17.61 23.43 -2.62
C TRP A 8 -17.92 22.72 -1.29
N GLN A 9 -17.02 22.90 -0.32
CA GLN A 9 -17.21 22.40 1.03
C GLN A 9 -17.17 23.56 2.03
N CYS A 10 -18.19 23.63 2.86
CA CYS A 10 -18.27 24.54 3.98
C CYS A 10 -17.17 24.22 5.01
N ILE A 11 -16.33 25.20 5.34
CA ILE A 11 -15.20 24.99 6.27
C ILE A 11 -15.62 24.82 7.74
N GLY A 12 -16.85 25.18 8.10
CA GLY A 12 -17.33 25.09 9.48
C GLY A 12 -18.07 23.79 9.78
N CYS A 13 -19.00 23.37 8.92
CA CYS A 13 -19.80 22.16 9.13
C CYS A 13 -19.49 21.01 8.15
N GLY A 14 -18.59 21.20 7.19
CA GLY A 14 -18.18 20.16 6.24
C GLY A 14 -19.21 19.84 5.15
N LYS A 15 -20.31 20.58 5.09
CA LYS A 15 -21.38 20.41 4.08
C LYS A 15 -20.81 20.51 2.66
N ILE A 16 -21.11 19.52 1.84
CA ILE A 16 -20.88 19.47 0.39
C ILE A 16 -22.26 19.72 -0.25
N GLU A 17 -22.34 20.51 -1.33
CA GLU A 17 -23.63 21.00 -1.86
C GLU A 17 -24.72 19.91 -2.01
N ALA A 18 -25.64 19.92 -1.04
CA ALA A 18 -26.96 19.32 -1.02
C ALA A 18 -27.92 20.29 -0.27
N PRO A 19 -29.22 20.35 -0.58
CA PRO A 19 -30.12 21.37 -0.04
C PRO A 19 -30.50 21.04 1.41
N GLN A 20 -29.78 21.62 2.36
CA GLN A 20 -30.14 21.70 3.78
C GLN A 20 -29.93 23.15 4.25
N THR A 21 -30.81 23.64 5.13
CA THR A 21 -30.77 25.02 5.63
C THR A 21 -29.48 25.28 6.40
N CYS A 22 -28.59 26.10 5.82
CA CYS A 22 -27.35 26.55 6.44
C CYS A 22 -27.61 27.86 7.21
N VAL A 23 -27.08 27.97 8.43
CA VAL A 23 -27.17 29.18 9.28
C VAL A 23 -26.26 30.32 8.76
N GLY A 24 -25.46 30.07 7.71
CA GLY A 24 -24.76 31.11 6.94
C GLY A 24 -23.51 31.70 7.61
N VAL A 25 -22.97 31.07 8.66
CA VAL A 25 -21.78 31.56 9.38
C VAL A 25 -20.45 31.06 8.81
N CYS A 26 -20.49 30.18 7.81
CA CYS A 26 -19.30 29.51 7.29
C CYS A 26 -18.92 30.04 5.90
N GLN A 27 -17.62 29.98 5.59
CA GLN A 27 -17.10 30.22 4.24
C GLN A 27 -16.97 28.88 3.49
N ASP A 28 -17.21 28.89 2.18
CA ASP A 28 -17.00 27.71 1.34
C ASP A 28 -15.59 27.72 0.73
N ARG A 29 -14.96 26.54 0.67
CA ARG A 29 -13.71 26.33 -0.07
C ARG A 29 -13.91 25.33 -1.19
N ARG A 30 -13.26 25.60 -2.32
CA ARG A 30 -13.13 24.63 -3.40
C ARG A 30 -12.25 23.48 -2.92
N VAL A 31 -12.77 22.27 -2.99
CA VAL A 31 -12.08 21.02 -2.64
C VAL A 31 -12.20 20.02 -3.79
N GLU A 32 -11.38 18.98 -3.75
CA GLU A 32 -11.40 17.88 -4.71
C GLU A 32 -11.65 16.57 -3.96
N PHE A 33 -12.62 15.79 -4.44
CA PHE A 33 -12.94 14.46 -3.94
C PHE A 33 -12.60 13.41 -4.98
N VAL A 34 -12.43 12.18 -4.50
CA VAL A 34 -12.35 10.96 -5.31
C VAL A 34 -13.46 10.04 -4.85
N TYR A 35 -13.87 9.08 -5.68
CA TYR A 35 -14.87 8.13 -5.22
C TYR A 35 -14.29 7.24 -4.12
N ALA A 36 -15.10 6.92 -3.12
CA ALA A 36 -14.67 6.12 -1.98
C ALA A 36 -14.11 4.75 -2.42
N PHE A 37 -14.73 4.11 -3.41
CA PHE A 37 -14.26 2.82 -3.92
C PHE A 37 -12.87 2.91 -4.54
N GLU A 38 -12.53 4.00 -5.26
CA GLU A 38 -11.19 4.19 -5.82
C GLU A 38 -10.13 4.34 -4.73
N TYR A 39 -10.48 5.03 -3.63
CA TYR A 39 -9.61 5.16 -2.47
C TYR A 39 -9.39 3.80 -1.78
N GLU A 40 -10.46 3.04 -1.57
CA GLU A 40 -10.40 1.70 -0.96
C GLU A 40 -9.60 0.71 -1.81
N GLU A 41 -9.80 0.70 -3.13
CA GLU A 41 -9.00 -0.09 -4.08
C GLU A 41 -7.53 0.30 -4.04
N THR A 42 -7.23 1.60 -3.98
CA THR A 42 -5.86 2.11 -3.86
C THR A 42 -5.21 1.68 -2.55
N LEU A 43 -5.93 1.73 -1.43
CA LEU A 43 -5.43 1.25 -0.14
C LEU A 43 -5.17 -0.27 -0.16
N ALA A 44 -6.06 -1.04 -0.76
CA ALA A 44 -5.89 -2.49 -0.89
C ALA A 44 -4.65 -2.82 -1.75
N ALA A 45 -4.48 -2.15 -2.89
CA ALA A 45 -3.30 -2.31 -3.73
C ALA A 45 -2.01 -1.90 -3.01
N LEU A 46 -2.03 -0.79 -2.27
CA LEU A 46 -0.88 -0.31 -1.49
C LEU A 46 -0.48 -1.31 -0.41
N GLU A 47 -1.44 -1.91 0.28
CA GLU A 47 -1.16 -2.91 1.32
C GLU A 47 -0.50 -4.17 0.73
N VAL A 48 -0.91 -4.61 -0.46
CA VAL A 48 -0.26 -5.72 -1.17
C VAL A 48 1.19 -5.38 -1.52
N GLU A 49 1.44 -4.21 -2.11
CA GLU A 49 2.81 -3.81 -2.46
C GLU A 49 3.69 -3.59 -1.22
N ARG A 50 3.14 -3.08 -0.12
CA ARG A 50 3.86 -2.99 1.17
C ARG A 50 4.26 -4.35 1.69
N ARG A 51 3.37 -5.35 1.64
CA ARG A 51 3.70 -6.73 2.04
C ARG A 51 4.80 -7.31 1.17
N ARG A 52 4.75 -7.08 -0.14
CA ARG A 52 5.79 -7.49 -1.09
C ARG A 52 7.14 -6.85 -0.76
N ALA A 53 7.17 -5.53 -0.57
CA ALA A 53 8.38 -4.80 -0.20
C ALA A 53 8.97 -5.30 1.12
N ASN A 54 8.13 -5.46 2.16
CA ASN A 54 8.57 -5.94 3.48
C ASN A 54 9.14 -7.36 3.43
N ALA A 55 8.54 -8.26 2.65
CA ALA A 55 9.03 -9.63 2.50
C ALA A 55 10.43 -9.67 1.84
N LEU A 56 10.63 -8.87 0.80
CA LEU A 56 11.93 -8.74 0.12
C LEU A 56 12.97 -8.05 1.00
N GLU A 57 12.59 -6.97 1.69
CA GLU A 57 13.47 -6.26 2.62
C GLU A 57 13.94 -7.18 3.75
N THR A 58 13.05 -8.01 4.30
CA THR A 58 13.38 -8.99 5.34
C THR A 58 14.46 -9.96 4.87
N LEU A 59 14.32 -10.48 3.64
CA LEU A 59 15.31 -11.38 3.04
C LEU A 59 16.68 -10.69 2.86
N VAL A 60 16.69 -9.46 2.36
CA VAL A 60 17.93 -8.67 2.18
C VAL A 60 18.59 -8.38 3.53
N ARG A 61 17.81 -8.02 4.56
CA ARG A 61 18.32 -7.80 5.92
C ARG A 61 18.94 -9.08 6.50
N GLN A 62 18.34 -10.23 6.23
CA GLN A 62 18.88 -11.51 6.66
C GLN A 62 20.20 -11.84 5.95
N LEU A 63 20.29 -11.60 4.64
CA LEU A 63 21.52 -11.77 3.87
C LEU A 63 22.66 -10.95 4.47
N VAL A 64 22.44 -9.65 4.72
CA VAL A 64 23.45 -8.75 5.30
C VAL A 64 23.93 -9.22 6.68
N ARG A 65 23.04 -9.82 7.48
CA ARG A 65 23.37 -10.31 8.84
C ARG A 65 23.94 -11.73 8.85
N THR A 66 23.92 -12.44 7.73
CA THR A 66 24.38 -13.83 7.69
C THR A 66 25.91 -13.85 7.61
N THR A 67 26.54 -14.34 8.67
CA THR A 67 27.99 -14.58 8.72
C THR A 67 28.22 -16.09 8.85
N PRO A 68 28.51 -16.81 7.76
CA PRO A 68 28.78 -18.23 7.80
C PRO A 68 30.04 -18.54 8.60
N SER A 69 30.06 -19.68 9.29
CA SER A 69 31.31 -20.23 9.84
C SER A 69 32.26 -20.65 8.71
N GLU A 70 33.53 -20.84 9.04
CA GLU A 70 34.51 -21.37 8.11
C GLU A 70 34.05 -22.73 7.54
N GLY A 71 34.12 -22.89 6.22
CA GLY A 71 33.58 -24.06 5.49
C GLY A 71 32.05 -24.18 5.43
N GLY A 72 31.30 -23.31 6.11
CA GLY A 72 29.83 -23.33 6.19
C GLY A 72 29.11 -22.41 5.19
N TRP A 73 29.85 -21.69 4.35
CA TRP A 73 29.31 -20.68 3.43
C TRP A 73 28.35 -21.29 2.41
N GLU A 74 28.67 -22.46 1.84
CA GLU A 74 27.83 -23.08 0.81
C GLU A 74 26.48 -23.52 1.38
N ARG A 75 26.47 -24.10 2.59
CA ARG A 75 25.24 -24.47 3.28
C ARG A 75 24.37 -23.23 3.58
N SER A 76 24.99 -22.16 4.07
CA SER A 76 24.31 -20.90 4.37
C SER A 76 23.73 -20.25 3.11
N TYR A 77 24.49 -20.28 2.01
CA TYR A 77 24.06 -19.77 0.72
C TYR A 77 22.88 -20.56 0.15
N ARG A 78 22.94 -21.90 0.14
CA ARG A 78 21.83 -22.75 -0.32
C ARG A 78 20.57 -22.54 0.52
N ALA A 79 20.70 -22.43 1.85
CA ALA A 79 19.58 -22.13 2.73
C ALA A 79 18.93 -20.76 2.42
N MET A 80 19.75 -19.74 2.13
CA MET A 80 19.27 -18.42 1.72
C MET A 80 18.53 -18.49 0.36
N GLN A 81 19.06 -19.25 -0.61
CA GLN A 81 18.40 -19.46 -1.90
C GLN A 81 17.04 -20.15 -1.73
N ASP A 82 16.95 -21.18 -0.89
CA ASP A 82 15.69 -21.89 -0.64
C ASP A 82 14.66 -20.96 0.01
N GLN A 83 15.08 -20.12 0.95
CA GLN A 83 14.22 -19.11 1.54
C GLN A 83 13.76 -18.07 0.51
N ALA A 84 14.68 -17.59 -0.33
CA ALA A 84 14.36 -16.65 -1.41
C ALA A 84 13.32 -17.24 -2.39
N ARG A 85 13.50 -18.50 -2.80
CA ARG A 85 12.55 -19.20 -3.68
C ARG A 85 11.16 -19.30 -3.06
N LYS A 86 11.07 -19.61 -1.75
CA LYS A 86 9.78 -19.66 -1.04
C LYS A 86 9.10 -18.30 -1.00
N VAL A 87 9.84 -17.24 -0.68
CA VAL A 87 9.31 -15.86 -0.66
C VAL A 87 8.80 -15.49 -2.06
N LEU A 88 9.61 -15.68 -3.10
CA LEU A 88 9.23 -15.35 -4.47
C LEU A 88 8.02 -16.18 -4.96
N ALA A 89 7.93 -17.45 -4.61
CA ALA A 89 6.77 -18.28 -4.95
C ALA A 89 5.49 -17.81 -4.26
N THR A 90 5.56 -17.39 -2.99
CA THR A 90 4.41 -16.79 -2.30
C THR A 90 3.99 -15.47 -2.95
N LEU A 91 4.95 -14.61 -3.27
CA LEU A 91 4.66 -13.33 -3.94
C LEU A 91 4.05 -13.54 -5.33
N ALA A 92 4.55 -14.51 -6.11
CA ALA A 92 3.99 -14.84 -7.43
C ALA A 92 2.55 -15.37 -7.33
N LYS A 93 2.22 -16.20 -6.33
CA LYS A 93 0.85 -16.66 -6.09
C LYS A 93 -0.10 -15.51 -5.74
N GLN A 94 0.37 -14.55 -4.96
CA GLN A 94 -0.41 -13.35 -4.61
C GLN A 94 -0.68 -12.48 -5.84
N GLU A 95 0.28 -12.39 -6.77
CA GLU A 95 0.12 -11.71 -8.04
C GLU A 95 -0.84 -12.45 -8.98
N SER A 96 -0.77 -13.78 -9.07
CA SER A 96 -1.70 -14.58 -9.90
C SER A 96 -3.13 -14.58 -9.38
N SER A 97 -3.36 -14.46 -8.06
CA SER A 97 -4.70 -14.34 -7.49
C SER A 97 -5.38 -12.98 -7.79
N ARG A 98 -4.67 -12.06 -8.43
CA ARG A 98 -5.14 -10.73 -8.80
C ARG A 98 -5.69 -10.67 -10.24
N LEU A 99 -5.31 -11.64 -11.09
CA LEU A 99 -5.74 -11.78 -12.48
C LEU A 99 -6.99 -12.66 -12.57
#